data_AF-A0AAU8J604-F1
#
_entry.id   AF-A0AAU8J604-F1
#
_cell.length_a   1.000
_cell.length_b   1.000
_cell.length_c   1.000
_cell.angle_alpha   90.00
_cell.angle_beta   90.00
_cell.angle_gamma   90.00
#
_symmetry.space_group_name_H-M   'P 1'
#
loop_
_entity.id
_entity.type
_entity.pdbx_description
1 polymer ?
#
loop_
_entity_poly.entity_id
_entity_poly.type
_entity_poly.pdbx_seq_one_letter_code
_entity_poly.pdbx_strand_id
1 'polypeptide(L)'
;MQSYQDGLEEGDLEFSGYSLSNYAYHSLWLGKNLKDLSQEIANHNQALAKINQNVAQTHHKIHWQTLLNLLGEAENPQILVGRVYDTTAMVGMKKKVILPDWLFYSFARCFSVISLKICQPLPST
;
A
#
# COMPACT_ATOMS: atom_id res chain seq x y z
N MET A 1 14.24 -6.83 -0.89
CA MET A 1 13.99 -8.20 -1.37
C MET A 1 14.92 -9.21 -0.73
N GLN A 2 16.20 -8.89 -0.47
CA GLN A 2 17.11 -9.78 0.28
C GLN A 2 16.50 -10.22 1.61
N SER A 3 16.02 -9.29 2.43
CA SER A 3 15.37 -9.60 3.72
C SER A 3 14.10 -10.47 3.64
N TYR A 4 13.42 -10.51 2.49
CA TYR A 4 12.31 -11.43 2.28
C TYR A 4 12.84 -12.85 2.03
N GLN A 5 13.90 -12.99 1.24
CA GLN A 5 14.52 -14.29 0.98
C GLN A 5 15.23 -14.84 2.23
N ASP A 6 15.98 -13.99 2.94
CA ASP A 6 16.66 -14.37 4.18
C ASP A 6 15.65 -14.92 5.21
N GLY A 7 14.54 -14.20 5.42
CA GLY A 7 13.49 -14.67 6.33
C GLY A 7 12.77 -15.94 5.83
N LEU A 8 12.66 -16.15 4.52
CA LEU A 8 12.13 -17.41 3.99
C LEU A 8 13.06 -18.59 4.28
N GLU A 9 14.38 -18.39 4.10
CA GLU A 9 15.41 -19.40 4.34
C GLU A 9 15.53 -19.75 5.83
N GLU A 10 15.40 -18.76 6.71
CA GLU A 10 15.43 -18.93 8.16
C GLU A 10 14.09 -19.41 8.76
N GLY A 11 13.01 -19.42 7.96
CA GLY A 11 11.66 -19.78 8.39
C GLY A 11 10.91 -18.67 9.14
N ASP A 12 11.46 -17.46 9.21
CA ASP A 12 10.79 -16.27 9.73
C ASP A 12 9.87 -15.65 8.67
N LEU A 13 8.70 -16.27 8.51
CA LEU A 13 7.68 -15.82 7.57
C LEU A 13 7.07 -14.47 7.98
N GLU A 14 7.03 -14.16 9.28
CA GLU A 14 6.47 -12.90 9.78
C GLU A 14 7.37 -11.72 9.35
N PHE A 15 8.67 -11.82 9.64
CA PHE A 15 9.66 -10.83 9.20
C PHE A 15 9.68 -10.69 7.68
N SER A 16 9.67 -11.82 6.96
CA SER A 16 9.58 -11.85 5.50
C SER A 16 8.35 -11.05 5.02
N GLY A 17 7.20 -11.29 5.62
CA GLY A 17 5.96 -10.61 5.28
C GLY A 17 6.02 -9.11 5.49
N TYR A 18 6.47 -8.66 6.67
CA TYR A 18 6.59 -7.23 6.97
C TYR A 18 7.62 -6.54 6.08
N SER A 19 8.70 -7.21 5.69
CA SER A 19 9.71 -6.63 4.79
C SER A 19 9.12 -6.23 3.43
N LEU A 20 8.18 -7.02 2.89
CA LEU A 20 7.49 -6.70 1.63
C LEU A 20 6.53 -5.51 1.78
N SER A 21 5.77 -5.46 2.88
CA SER A 21 4.89 -4.32 3.16
C SER A 21 5.69 -3.04 3.35
N ASN A 22 6.81 -3.10 4.08
CA ASN A 22 7.70 -1.96 4.28
C ASN A 22 8.33 -1.50 2.97
N TYR A 23 8.71 -2.43 2.09
CA TYR A 23 9.20 -2.07 0.76
C TYR A 23 8.17 -1.26 -0.04
N ALA A 24 6.90 -1.70 -0.04
CA ALA A 24 5.82 -0.99 -0.70
C ALA A 24 5.65 0.44 -0.15
N TYR A 25 5.63 0.57 1.18
CA TYR A 25 5.58 1.86 1.86
C TYR A 25 6.73 2.78 1.44
N HIS A 26 7.98 2.33 1.62
CA HIS A 26 9.14 3.16 1.33
C HIS A 26 9.23 3.54 -0.15
N SER A 27 8.99 2.60 -1.07
CA SER A 27 9.07 2.86 -2.50
C SER A 27 8.06 3.91 -2.96
N LEU A 28 6.84 3.86 -2.40
CA LEU A 28 5.78 4.83 -2.66
C LEU A 28 6.20 6.25 -2.25
N TRP A 29 6.81 6.40 -1.07
CA TRP A 29 7.13 7.72 -0.50
C TRP A 29 8.49 8.27 -0.93
N LEU A 30 9.42 7.42 -1.33
CA LEU A 30 10.72 7.83 -1.87
C LEU A 30 10.65 8.22 -3.36
N GLY A 31 9.46 8.27 -3.94
CA GLY A 31 9.25 8.78 -5.29
C GLY A 31 9.67 7.82 -6.39
N LYS A 32 9.67 6.51 -6.13
CA LYS A 32 9.83 5.51 -7.19
C LYS A 32 8.71 5.70 -8.23
N ASN A 33 9.01 5.42 -9.49
CA ASN A 33 8.02 5.47 -10.56
C ASN A 33 6.81 4.58 -10.20
N LEU A 34 5.61 5.20 -10.17
CA LEU A 34 4.40 4.53 -9.71
C LEU A 34 3.92 3.40 -10.63
N LYS A 35 4.20 3.49 -11.95
CA LYS A 35 3.81 2.46 -12.90
C LYS A 35 4.66 1.20 -12.71
N ASP A 36 5.97 1.38 -12.58
CA ASP A 36 6.90 0.27 -12.33
C ASP A 36 6.61 -0.40 -10.99
N LEU A 37 6.36 0.42 -9.95
CA LEU A 37 6.04 -0.05 -8.61
C LEU A 37 4.71 -0.83 -8.56
N SER A 38 3.74 -0.52 -9.43
CA SER A 38 2.44 -1.20 -9.46
C SER A 38 2.60 -2.72 -9.69
N GLN A 39 3.44 -3.11 -10.65
CA GLN A 39 3.66 -4.51 -10.97
C GLN A 39 4.40 -5.24 -9.84
N GLU A 40 5.40 -4.59 -9.23
CA GLU A 40 6.15 -5.15 -8.10
C GLU A 40 5.24 -5.40 -6.88
N ILE A 41 4.43 -4.40 -6.51
CA ILE A 41 3.48 -4.51 -5.40
C ILE A 41 2.44 -5.60 -5.65
N ALA A 42 1.97 -5.78 -6.89
CA ALA A 42 1.07 -6.88 -7.23
C ALA A 42 1.74 -8.25 -6.98
N ASN A 43 3.00 -8.41 -7.39
CA ASN A 43 3.77 -9.65 -7.18
C ASN A 43 4.01 -9.92 -5.68
N HIS A 44 4.36 -8.88 -4.90
CA HIS A 44 4.51 -8.98 -3.45
C HIS A 44 3.21 -9.43 -2.76
N ASN A 45 2.06 -8.94 -3.20
CA ASN A 45 0.77 -9.37 -2.63
C ASN A 45 0.50 -10.87 -2.85
N GLN A 46 0.90 -11.41 -4.01
CA GLN A 46 0.82 -12.84 -4.28
C GLN A 46 1.81 -13.63 -3.41
N ALA A 47 3.02 -13.12 -3.21
CA ALA A 47 4.02 -13.74 -2.35
C ALA A 47 3.54 -13.81 -0.89
N LEU A 48 2.95 -12.73 -0.38
CA LEU A 48 2.35 -12.67 0.97
C LEU A 48 1.20 -13.67 1.14
N ALA A 49 0.38 -13.86 0.11
CA ALA A 49 -0.68 -14.86 0.11
C ALA A 49 -0.11 -16.28 0.23
N LYS A 50 0.96 -16.59 -0.52
CA LYS A 50 1.60 -17.91 -0.52
C LYS A 50 2.16 -18.31 0.84
N ILE A 51 2.64 -17.34 1.62
CA ILE A 51 3.19 -17.59 2.96
C ILE A 51 2.16 -17.40 4.09
N ASN A 52 0.87 -17.24 3.77
CA ASN A 52 -0.25 -17.08 4.71
C ASN A 52 -0.12 -15.89 5.69
N GLN A 53 0.63 -14.84 5.31
CA GLN A 53 0.83 -13.66 6.17
C GLN A 53 -0.28 -12.62 5.98
N ASN A 54 -1.46 -12.92 6.51
CA ASN A 54 -2.67 -12.10 6.30
C ASN A 54 -2.55 -10.68 6.87
N VAL A 55 -1.86 -10.50 8.00
CA VAL A 55 -1.66 -9.18 8.62
C VAL A 55 -0.76 -8.32 7.74
N ALA A 56 0.41 -8.82 7.37
CA ALA A 56 1.32 -8.13 6.46
C ALA A 56 0.66 -7.88 5.09
N GLN A 57 -0.13 -8.81 4.57
CA GLN A 57 -0.89 -8.62 3.33
C GLN A 57 -1.92 -7.48 3.45
N THR A 58 -2.57 -7.33 4.60
CA THR A 58 -3.52 -6.23 4.84
C THR A 58 -2.81 -4.88 4.81
N HIS A 59 -1.68 -4.75 5.49
CA HIS A 59 -0.86 -3.53 5.44
C HIS A 59 -0.33 -3.24 4.04
N HIS A 60 0.12 -4.27 3.33
CA HIS A 60 0.57 -4.17 1.95
C HIS A 60 -0.54 -3.68 1.01
N LYS A 61 -1.77 -4.19 1.17
CA LYS A 61 -2.95 -3.77 0.37
C LYS A 61 -3.34 -2.32 0.58
N ILE A 62 -3.13 -1.75 1.77
CA ILE A 62 -3.31 -0.32 2.02
C ILE A 62 -2.38 0.49 1.10
N HIS A 63 -1.08 0.18 1.10
CA HIS A 63 -0.10 0.85 0.23
C HIS A 63 -0.39 0.63 -1.25
N TRP A 64 -0.86 -0.56 -1.62
CA TRP A 64 -1.24 -0.84 -2.99
C TRP A 64 -2.44 0.00 -3.44
N GLN A 65 -3.50 0.07 -2.63
CA GLN A 65 -4.65 0.92 -2.96
C GLN A 65 -4.27 2.39 -3.02
N THR A 66 -3.38 2.83 -2.12
CA THR A 66 -2.81 4.17 -2.20
C THR A 66 -2.11 4.43 -3.53
N LEU A 67 -1.26 3.49 -3.99
CA LEU A 67 -0.59 3.60 -5.28
C LEU A 67 -1.61 3.75 -6.42
N LEU A 68 -2.69 2.95 -6.40
CA LEU A 68 -3.75 3.03 -7.40
C LEU A 68 -4.47 4.38 -7.37
N ASN A 69 -4.74 4.92 -6.18
CA ASN A 69 -5.31 6.26 -6.03
C ASN A 69 -4.39 7.32 -6.65
N LEU A 70 -3.07 7.22 -6.44
CA LEU A 70 -2.09 8.15 -7.01
C LEU A 70 -1.91 8.01 -8.52
N LEU A 71 -2.21 6.83 -9.08
CA LEU A 71 -2.26 6.58 -10.53
C LEU A 71 -3.57 7.07 -11.16
N GLY A 72 -4.56 7.49 -10.36
CA GLY A 72 -5.89 7.86 -10.84
C GLY A 72 -6.76 6.67 -11.20
N GLU A 73 -6.43 5.47 -10.68
CA GLU A 73 -7.20 4.23 -10.92
C GLU A 73 -8.32 4.00 -9.89
N ALA A 74 -8.55 4.96 -8.99
CA ALA A 74 -9.63 4.92 -8.00
C ALA A 74 -10.71 5.94 -8.35
N GLU A 75 -11.98 5.56 -8.11
CA GLU A 75 -13.13 6.44 -8.33
C GLU A 75 -13.03 7.72 -7.49
N ASN A 76 -12.64 7.58 -6.22
CA ASN A 76 -12.33 8.71 -5.35
C ASN A 76 -10.94 8.54 -4.74
N PRO A 77 -9.92 9.29 -5.21
CA PRO A 77 -8.55 9.13 -4.75
C PRO A 77 -8.34 9.59 -3.28
N GLN A 78 -9.30 10.30 -2.69
CA GLN A 78 -9.22 10.79 -1.30
C GLN A 78 -9.57 9.71 -0.26
N ILE A 79 -10.13 8.58 -0.67
CA ILE A 79 -10.50 7.46 0.20
C ILE A 79 -9.77 6.19 -0.23
N LEU A 80 -9.39 5.31 0.71
CA LEU A 80 -8.79 4.01 0.38
C LEU A 80 -9.88 2.95 0.17
N VAL A 81 -10.69 3.19 -0.85
CA VAL A 81 -11.72 2.26 -1.32
C VAL A 81 -11.46 2.01 -2.79
N GLY A 82 -11.25 0.74 -3.15
CA GLY A 82 -11.06 0.33 -4.52
C GLY A 82 -10.83 -1.17 -4.65
N ARG A 83 -10.29 -1.58 -5.80
CA ARG A 83 -10.25 -3.00 -6.21
C ARG A 83 -9.39 -3.89 -5.31
N VAL A 84 -8.40 -3.35 -4.58
CA VAL A 84 -7.47 -4.17 -3.77
C VAL A 84 -7.63 -3.99 -2.27
N TYR A 85 -8.26 -2.89 -1.84
CA TYR A 85 -8.52 -2.62 -0.43
C TYR A 85 -9.78 -1.76 -0.28
N ASP A 86 -10.57 -2.08 0.74
CA ASP A 86 -11.79 -1.36 1.06
C ASP A 86 -11.84 -1.08 2.57
N THR A 87 -11.68 0.19 2.94
CA THR A 87 -11.83 0.62 4.34
C THR A 87 -13.25 0.47 4.88
N THR A 88 -14.29 0.51 4.04
CA THR A 88 -15.69 0.43 4.46
C THR A 88 -16.07 -0.99 4.90
N ALA A 89 -15.49 -2.01 4.25
CA ALA A 89 -15.64 -3.41 4.65
C ALA A 89 -15.10 -3.69 6.06
N MET A 90 -14.09 -2.92 6.50
CA MET A 90 -13.51 -3.03 7.84
C MET A 90 -14.39 -2.43 8.94
N VAL A 91 -15.30 -1.51 8.62
CA VAL A 91 -16.22 -0.88 9.59
C VAL A 91 -17.22 -1.90 10.18
N GLY A 92 -17.49 -3.00 9.47
CA GLY A 92 -18.30 -4.11 9.96
C GLY A 92 -17.58 -5.07 10.92
N MET A 93 -16.25 -5.03 11.00
CA MET A 93 -15.46 -5.92 11.85
C MET A 93 -15.11 -5.23 13.18
N LYS A 94 -15.90 -5.51 14.23
CA LYS A 94 -15.58 -5.19 15.63
C LYS A 94 -14.39 -6.01 16.17
N LYS A 95 -13.23 -5.91 15.53
CA LYS A 95 -11.94 -6.14 16.19
C LYS A 95 -11.20 -4.82 16.08
N LYS A 96 -10.66 -4.35 17.20
CA LYS A 96 -9.69 -3.24 17.23
C LYS A 96 -8.49 -3.65 16.37
N VAL A 97 -8.61 -3.47 15.05
CA VAL A 97 -7.46 -3.15 14.23
C VAL A 97 -7.14 -1.74 14.69
N ILE A 98 -6.18 -1.64 15.60
CA ILE A 98 -5.53 -0.37 15.89
C ILE A 98 -4.85 -0.04 14.56
N LEU A 99 -5.56 0.67 13.68
CA LEU A 99 -4.97 1.27 12.49
C LEU A 99 -3.91 2.19 13.07
N PRO A 100 -2.62 1.85 13.01
CA PRO A 100 -1.65 2.55 13.81
C PRO A 100 -1.50 3.96 13.23
N ASP A 101 -1.10 4.94 14.03
CA ASP A 101 -1.16 6.37 13.65
C ASP A 101 -0.57 6.67 12.26
N TRP A 102 0.40 5.86 11.79
CA TRP A 102 0.97 5.93 10.45
C TRP A 102 -0.03 5.77 9.30
N LEU A 103 -1.16 5.08 9.49
CA LEU A 103 -2.23 4.99 8.50
C LEU A 103 -2.88 6.36 8.30
N PHE A 104 -3.14 7.10 9.39
CA PHE A 104 -3.64 8.47 9.32
C PHE A 104 -2.61 9.41 8.67
N TYR A 105 -1.32 9.26 9.01
CA TYR A 105 -0.25 10.01 8.34
C TYR A 105 -0.13 9.67 6.85
N SER A 106 -0.31 8.41 6.47
CA SER A 106 -0.28 7.98 5.06
C SER A 106 -1.45 8.58 4.29
N PHE A 107 -2.66 8.61 4.87
CA PHE A 107 -3.83 9.28 4.31
C PHE A 107 -3.63 10.80 4.20
N ALA A 108 -3.17 11.46 5.26
CA ALA A 108 -2.95 12.92 5.26
C ALA A 108 -1.89 13.33 4.23
N ARG A 109 -0.83 12.52 4.09
CA ARG A 109 0.23 12.76 3.10
C ARG A 109 -0.21 12.40 1.68
N CYS A 110 -1.06 11.39 1.51
CA CYS A 110 -1.73 11.16 0.24
C CYS A 110 -2.63 12.31 -0.13
N PHE A 111 -3.42 12.82 0.81
CA PHE A 111 -4.30 13.96 0.57
C PHE A 111 -3.49 15.19 0.16
N SER A 112 -2.35 15.47 0.79
CA SER A 112 -1.48 16.59 0.40
C SER A 112 -0.82 16.37 -0.97
N VAL A 113 -0.31 15.18 -1.28
CA VAL A 113 0.29 14.87 -2.59
C VAL A 113 -0.74 14.86 -3.71
N ILE A 114 -1.93 14.30 -3.47
CA ILE A 114 -3.05 14.30 -4.43
C ILE A 114 -3.52 15.73 -4.65
N SER A 115 -3.70 16.53 -3.58
CA SER A 115 -4.06 17.95 -3.70
C SER A 115 -3.02 18.75 -4.48
N LEU A 116 -1.72 18.49 -4.27
CA LEU A 116 -0.65 19.13 -5.03
C LEU A 116 -0.65 18.74 -6.51
N LYS A 117 -0.95 17.48 -6.85
CA LYS A 117 -1.04 17.04 -8.26
C LYS A 117 -2.30 17.56 -8.96
N ILE A 118 -3.45 17.63 -8.28
CA ILE A 118 -4.70 18.19 -8.83
C ILE A 118 -4.58 19.71 -9.01
N CYS A 119 -3.82 20.40 -8.15
CA CYS A 119 -3.58 21.85 -8.25
C CYS A 119 -2.49 22.24 -9.26
N GLN A 120 -1.85 21.31 -9.98
CA GLN A 120 -0.97 21.71 -11.08
C GLN A 120 -1.82 22.14 -12.28
N PRO A 121 -1.63 23.36 -12.82
CA PRO A 121 -2.37 23.79 -13.99
C PRO A 121 -2.12 22.80 -15.13
N LEU A 122 -3.19 22.40 -15.83
CA LEU A 122 -3.11 21.60 -17.05
C LEU A 122 -2.05 22.21 -17.98
N PRO A 123 -1.16 21.41 -18.57
CA PRO A 123 -0.21 21.94 -19.55
C PRO A 123 -1.00 22.62 -20.66
N SER A 124 -0.76 23.91 -20.84
CA SER A 124 -1.30 24.68 -21.95
C SER A 124 -0.69 24.14 -23.25
N THR A 125 -1.46 23.32 -23.98
CA THR A 125 -1.33 22.89 -25.38
C THR A 125 0.06 22.57 -25.91
#